data_AF-A0A529M372-F1
#
_entry.id   AF-A0A529M372-F1
#
_cell.length_a   1.000
_cell.length_b   1.000
_cell.length_c   1.000
_cell.angle_alpha   90.00
_cell.angle_beta   90.00
_cell.angle_gamma   90.00
#
_symmetry.space_group_name_H-M   'P 1'
#
loop_
_entity.id
_entity.type
_entity.pdbx_description
1 polymer ?
#
loop_
_entity_poly.entity_id
_entity_poly.type
_entity_poly.pdbx_seq_one_letter_code
_entity_poly.pdbx_strand_id
1 'polypeptide(L)'
;LSVLGPRYRLRVLGFIIGGGALGYLGFWLIPFVLTALVPYDKQVLGSSLFFFIVLIFINVHHYFLDNVMWRRGNPEVSKYLFR
;
A
#
# COMPACT_ATOMS: atom_id res chain seq x y z
N LEU A 1 -5.98 5.82 -24.74
CA LEU A 1 -5.17 4.72 -24.15
C LEU A 1 -4.28 3.98 -25.18
N SER A 2 -4.41 4.21 -26.50
CA SER A 2 -3.65 3.52 -27.55
C SER A 2 -2.27 4.10 -27.88
N VAL A 3 -1.90 5.26 -27.32
CA VAL A 3 -0.72 6.04 -27.75
C VAL A 3 0.59 5.65 -27.02
N LEU A 4 0.53 4.84 -25.96
CA LEU A 4 1.69 4.52 -25.13
C LEU A 4 2.27 3.14 -25.50
N GLY A 5 3.57 3.11 -25.80
CA GLY A 5 4.28 1.95 -26.35
C GLY A 5 4.33 0.73 -25.41
N PRO A 6 4.72 -0.46 -25.91
CA PRO A 6 4.67 -1.72 -25.17
C PRO A 6 5.39 -1.70 -23.81
N ARG A 7 6.52 -0.98 -23.71
CA ARG A 7 7.30 -0.84 -22.47
C ARG A 7 6.55 -0.08 -21.37
N TYR A 8 5.80 0.96 -21.75
CA TYR A 8 4.97 1.72 -20.81
C TYR A 8 3.87 0.82 -20.23
N ARG A 9 3.23 0.00 -21.07
CA ARG A 9 2.18 -0.94 -20.63
C ARG A 9 2.71 -1.97 -19.62
N LEU A 10 3.90 -2.52 -19.86
CA LEU A 10 4.55 -3.45 -18.93
C LEU A 10 4.84 -2.80 -17.57
N ARG A 11 5.31 -1.55 -17.55
CA ARG A 11 5.57 -0.84 -16.29
C ARG A 11 4.29 -0.54 -15.52
N VAL A 12 3.24 -0.09 -16.20
CA VAL A 12 1.93 0.12 -15.56
C VAL A 12 1.38 -1.18 -15.02
N LEU A 13 1.49 -2.29 -15.76
CA LEU A 13 1.07 -3.59 -15.28
C LEU A 13 1.87 -4.03 -14.04
N GLY A 14 3.19 -3.87 -14.06
CA GLY A 14 4.06 -4.12 -12.91
C GLY A 14 3.70 -3.25 -11.71
N PHE A 15 3.38 -1.98 -11.93
CA PHE A 15 2.91 -1.08 -10.88
C PHE A 15 1.57 -1.53 -10.28
N ILE A 16 0.60 -1.92 -11.11
CA ILE A 16 -0.70 -2.42 -10.65
C ILE A 16 -0.53 -3.71 -9.85
N ILE A 17 0.25 -4.67 -10.35
CA ILE A 17 0.49 -5.95 -9.68
C ILE A 17 1.24 -5.72 -8.37
N GLY A 18 2.32 -4.94 -8.39
CA GLY A 18 3.13 -4.65 -7.21
C GLY A 18 2.34 -3.87 -6.15
N GLY A 19 1.63 -2.82 -6.57
CA GLY A 19 0.76 -2.05 -5.67
C GLY A 19 -0.39 -2.89 -5.11
N GLY A 20 -1.02 -3.73 -5.94
CA GLY A 20 -2.06 -4.66 -5.49
C GLY A 20 -1.54 -5.71 -4.50
N ALA A 21 -0.36 -6.27 -4.75
CA ALA A 21 0.29 -7.22 -3.85
C ALA A 21 0.66 -6.58 -2.51
N LEU A 22 1.30 -5.40 -2.52
CA LEU A 22 1.61 -4.65 -1.31
C LEU A 22 0.35 -4.23 -0.56
N GLY A 23 -0.70 -3.84 -1.28
CA GLY A 23 -2.02 -3.57 -0.72
C GLY A 23 -2.61 -4.78 -0.01
N TYR A 24 -2.66 -5.95 -0.67
CA TYR A 24 -3.14 -7.18 -0.06
C TYR A 24 -2.34 -7.56 1.20
N LEU A 25 -1.01 -7.41 1.14
CA LEU A 25 -0.14 -7.70 2.27
C LEU A 25 -0.45 -6.77 3.46
N GLY A 26 -0.47 -5.45 3.23
CA GLY A 26 -0.70 -4.46 4.29
C GLY A 26 -2.13 -4.48 4.83
N PHE A 27 -3.13 -4.52 3.96
CA PHE A 27 -4.54 -4.39 4.38
C PHE A 27 -5.18 -5.71 4.84
N TRP A 28 -4.57 -6.85 4.54
CA TRP A 28 -5.19 -8.16 4.84
C TRP A 28 -4.23 -9.17 5.45
N LEU A 29 -3.19 -9.60 4.72
CA LEU A 29 -2.39 -10.75 5.15
C LEU A 29 -1.63 -10.49 6.45
N ILE A 30 -0.92 -9.37 6.53
CA ILE A 30 -0.14 -9.00 7.73
C ILE A 30 -1.04 -8.89 8.96
N PRO A 31 -2.11 -8.07 8.98
CA PRO A 31 -2.94 -7.95 10.16
C PRO A 31 -3.66 -9.26 10.53
N PHE A 32 -4.04 -10.09 9.54
CA PHE A 32 -4.59 -11.43 9.79
C PHE A 32 -3.59 -12.35 10.48
N VAL A 33 -2.37 -12.46 9.93
CA VAL A 33 -1.30 -13.30 10.48
C VAL A 33 -0.93 -12.84 11.89
N LEU A 34 -0.79 -11.53 12.12
CA LEU A 34 -0.52 -11.00 13.46
C LEU A 34 -1.64 -11.30 14.44
N THR A 35 -2.91 -11.19 14.03
CA THR A 35 -4.07 -11.54 14.85
C THR A 35 -4.11 -13.02 15.23
N ALA A 36 -3.63 -13.89 14.35
CA ALA A 36 -3.57 -15.33 14.57
C ALA A 36 -2.38 -15.76 15.44
N LEU A 37 -1.22 -15.12 15.26
CA LEU A 37 0.04 -15.57 15.86
C LEU A 37 0.42 -14.83 17.13
N VAL A 38 0.00 -13.58 17.32
CA VAL A 38 0.38 -12.79 18.49
C VAL A 38 -0.71 -12.90 19.56
N PRO A 39 -0.41 -13.47 20.74
CA PRO A 39 -1.35 -13.50 21.84
C PRO A 39 -1.57 -12.10 22.40
N TYR A 40 -2.83 -11.73 22.59
CA TYR A 40 -3.23 -10.52 23.30
C TYR A 40 -4.62 -10.72 23.91
N ASP A 41 -4.98 -9.88 24.87
CA ASP A 41 -6.29 -9.92 25.49
C ASP A 41 -7.37 -9.38 24.53
N LYS A 42 -8.11 -10.29 23.90
CA LYS A 42 -9.19 -9.97 22.97
C LYS A 42 -10.45 -9.44 23.67
N GLN A 43 -10.63 -9.71 24.97
CA GLN A 43 -11.76 -9.17 25.73
C GLN A 43 -11.56 -7.68 25.98
N VAL A 44 -10.31 -7.26 26.21
CA VAL A 44 -9.96 -5.85 26.45
C VAL A 44 -9.76 -5.08 25.14
N LEU A 45 -9.01 -5.64 24.18
CA LEU A 45 -8.56 -4.90 22.99
C LEU A 45 -9.39 -5.18 21.72
N GLY A 46 -10.30 -6.16 21.76
CA GLY A 46 -11.13 -6.57 20.62
C GLY A 46 -10.38 -7.40 19.58
N SER A 47 -11.11 -8.16 18.76
CA SER A 47 -10.51 -9.15 17.84
C SER A 47 -9.78 -8.57 16.62
N SER A 48 -9.90 -7.26 16.38
CA SER A 48 -9.40 -6.57 15.19
C SER A 48 -8.21 -5.64 15.47
N LEU A 49 -7.55 -5.77 16.62
CA LEU A 49 -6.46 -4.89 17.05
C LEU A 49 -5.39 -4.66 15.97
N PHE A 50 -4.87 -5.72 15.35
CA PHE A 50 -3.81 -5.58 14.35
C PHE A 50 -4.32 -4.99 13.03
N PHE A 51 -5.57 -5.23 12.66
CA PHE A 51 -6.19 -4.53 11.54
C PHE A 51 -6.24 -3.03 11.81
N PHE A 52 -6.68 -2.62 13.01
CA PHE A 52 -6.68 -1.22 13.41
C PHE A 52 -5.28 -0.60 13.38
N ILE A 53 -4.28 -1.25 14.01
CA ILE A 53 -2.91 -0.73 14.06
C ILE A 53 -2.33 -0.56 12.65
N VAL A 54 -2.45 -1.58 11.81
CA VAL A 54 -1.89 -1.53 10.44
C VAL A 54 -2.64 -0.49 9.60
N LEU A 55 -3.96 -0.39 9.71
CA LEU A 55 -4.73 0.64 9.02
C LEU A 55 -4.29 2.04 9.44
N ILE A 56 -4.14 2.31 10.74
CA ILE A 56 -3.67 3.61 11.23
C ILE A 56 -2.25 3.90 10.73
N PHE A 57 -1.35 2.93 10.81
CA PHE A 57 0.02 3.08 10.31
C PHE A 57 0.03 3.46 8.83
N ILE A 58 -0.73 2.74 7.99
CA ILE A 58 -0.83 3.01 6.56
C ILE A 58 -1.43 4.41 6.32
N ASN A 59 -2.49 4.78 7.03
CA ASN A 59 -3.12 6.09 6.88
C ASN A 59 -2.17 7.24 7.24
N VAL A 60 -1.44 7.13 8.36
CA VAL A 60 -0.45 8.12 8.78
C VAL A 60 0.70 8.18 7.78
N HIS A 61 1.20 7.03 7.33
CA HIS A 61 2.24 6.95 6.31
C HIS A 61 1.82 7.66 5.01
N HIS A 62 0.60 7.40 4.53
CA HIS A 62 0.06 8.07 3.34
C HIS A 62 -0.17 9.55 3.54
N TYR A 63 -0.64 9.97 4.72
CA TYR A 63 -0.73 11.38 5.04
C TYR A 63 0.61 12.10 4.82
N PHE A 64 1.74 11.50 5.19
CA PHE A 64 3.04 12.10 4.92
C PHE A 64 3.50 11.95 3.47
N LEU A 65 3.48 10.73 2.92
CA LEU A 65 4.03 10.48 1.59
C LEU A 65 3.24 11.13 0.47
N ASP A 66 1.91 11.23 0.58
CA ASP A 66 1.08 11.80 -0.48
C ASP A 66 1.29 13.31 -0.59
N ASN A 67 1.65 13.96 0.51
CA ASN A 67 1.95 15.39 0.56
C ASN A 67 3.38 15.73 0.10
N VAL A 68 4.31 14.77 0.12
CA VAL A 68 5.72 15.00 -0.22
C VAL A 68 6.11 14.31 -1.53
N MET A 69 5.97 12.98 -1.58
CA MET A 69 6.50 12.16 -2.67
C MET A 69 5.45 11.96 -3.79
N TRP A 70 4.23 11.52 -3.46
CA TRP A 70 3.19 11.21 -4.46
C TRP A 70 2.40 12.43 -4.92
N ARG A 71 2.90 13.63 -4.65
CA ARG A 71 2.28 14.88 -5.05
C ARG A 71 2.11 14.94 -6.57
N ARG A 72 0.91 15.34 -7.01
CA ARG A 72 0.61 15.52 -8.43
C ARG A 72 1.61 16.48 -9.06
N GLY A 73 2.26 16.05 -10.14
CA GLY A 73 3.26 16.84 -10.85
C GLY A 73 4.69 16.68 -10.32
N ASN A 74 4.96 15.78 -9.38
CA ASN A 74 6.34 15.47 -8.97
C ASN A 74 7.11 14.87 -10.17
N PRO A 75 8.16 15.54 -10.68
CA PRO A 75 8.90 15.08 -11.86
C PRO A 75 9.63 13.75 -11.60
N GLU A 76 10.02 13.48 -10.35
CA GLU A 76 10.72 12.26 -9.97
C GLU A 76 9.81 11.03 -10.12
N VAL A 77 8.54 11.13 -9.68
CA VAL A 77 7.55 10.06 -9.81
C VAL A 77 7.34 9.70 -11.28
N SER A 78 7.16 10.70 -12.15
CA SER A 78 7.00 10.46 -13.58
C SER A 78 8.23 9.81 -14.19
N LYS A 79 9.43 10.31 -13.86
CA LYS A 79 10.71 9.81 -14.37
C LYS A 79 10.98 8.36 -14.02
N TYR A 80 10.71 7.94 -12.78
CA TYR A 80 11.09 6.61 -12.30
C TYR A 80 9.98 5.56 -12.42
N LEU A 81 8.70 5.93 -12.32
CA LEU A 81 7.61 4.96 -12.45
C LEU A 81 7.06 4.81 -13.87
N PHE A 82 6.94 5.91 -14.62
CA PHE A 82 6.05 5.94 -15.79
C PHE A 82 6.67 6.46 -17.09
N ARG A 83 7.96 6.79 -17.13
CA ARG A 83 8.61 7.34 -18.34
C ARG A 83 8.98 6.30 -19.40
#